data_AF-A0A167G303-F1
#
_entry.id   AF-A0A167G303-F1
#
_cell.length_a   1.000
_cell.length_b   1.000
_cell.length_c   1.000
_cell.angle_alpha   90.00
_cell.angle_beta   90.00
_cell.angle_gamma   90.00
#
_symmetry.space_group_name_H-M   'P 1'
#
loop_
_entity.id
_entity.type
_entity.pdbx_description
1 polymer ?
#
loop_
_entity_poly.entity_id
_entity_poly.type
_entity_poly.pdbx_seq_one_letter_code
_entity_poly.pdbx_strand_id
1 'polypeptide(L)'
;MRDSEEGPTTRFGGFRDAVEWELAHFLKTSRLTQGNIDRFLKTAYVKRPLSFANVDQMDRKLRALPGGPQWRHMNICLDHAPGQPRQLLYRDPVECLQYLLANPTFKEDLVLEPYFEYTDDGMSERLINEMPTGDYCCHVQASH
;
A
#
# COMPACT_ATOMS: atom_id res chain seq x y z
N MET A 1 -17.03 -3.23 -18.27
CA MET A 1 -15.63 -3.13 -18.72
C MET A 1 -15.36 -1.64 -18.88
N ARG A 2 -14.75 -1.03 -17.87
CA ARG A 2 -14.53 0.42 -17.82
C ARG A 2 -13.01 0.58 -18.01
N ASP A 3 -12.63 1.24 -19.09
CA ASP A 3 -11.24 1.44 -19.49
C ASP A 3 -10.47 2.01 -18.28
N SER A 4 -9.53 1.20 -17.77
CA SER A 4 -8.57 1.65 -16.78
C SER A 4 -7.43 2.26 -17.57
N GLU A 5 -7.51 3.57 -17.80
CA GLU A 5 -6.38 4.34 -18.34
C GLU A 5 -5.21 4.20 -17.35
N GLU A 6 -4.19 3.42 -17.73
CA GLU A 6 -2.91 3.39 -17.02
C GLU A 6 -2.27 4.78 -17.12
N GLY A 7 -2.48 5.58 -16.06
CA GLY A 7 -1.82 6.87 -15.92
C GLY A 7 -0.30 6.70 -15.90
N PRO A 8 0.47 7.73 -16.32
CA PRO A 8 1.91 7.63 -16.46
C PRO A 8 2.55 7.28 -15.11
N THR A 9 3.11 6.07 -15.04
CA THR A 9 3.85 5.49 -13.91
C THR A 9 5.20 6.17 -13.73
N THR A 10 5.18 7.48 -13.52
CA THR A 10 6.36 8.20 -13.01
C THR A 10 6.56 7.80 -11.55
N ARG A 11 7.81 7.76 -11.09
CA ARG A 11 8.20 7.41 -9.70
C ARG A 11 7.41 8.14 -8.61
N PHE A 12 6.87 9.31 -8.95
CA PHE A 12 6.09 10.16 -8.04
C PHE A 12 4.64 10.30 -8.47
N GLY A 13 4.07 9.36 -9.23
CA GLY A 13 2.62 9.33 -9.47
C GLY A 13 2.05 10.56 -10.18
N GLY A 14 2.80 11.08 -11.14
CA GLY A 14 2.45 12.25 -11.94
C GLY A 14 2.93 13.57 -11.34
N PHE A 15 3.47 13.60 -10.12
CA PHE A 15 4.16 14.76 -9.54
C PHE A 15 5.57 14.90 -10.15
N ARG A 16 6.10 16.13 -10.16
CA ARG A 16 7.40 16.45 -10.80
C ARG A 16 8.56 15.72 -10.14
N ASP A 17 8.57 15.68 -8.81
CA ASP A 17 9.61 15.07 -8.00
C ASP A 17 9.12 14.85 -6.55
N ALA A 18 10.00 14.29 -5.72
CA ALA A 18 9.74 14.05 -4.29
C ALA A 18 9.36 15.32 -3.52
N VAL A 19 9.93 16.48 -3.86
CA VAL A 19 9.66 17.75 -3.18
C VAL A 19 8.26 18.26 -3.48
N GLU A 20 7.79 18.08 -4.72
CA GLU A 20 6.41 18.41 -5.07
C GLU A 20 5.41 17.48 -4.39
N TRP A 21 5.74 16.17 -4.35
CA TRP A 21 4.94 15.18 -3.64
C TRP A 21 4.82 15.49 -2.15
N GLU A 22 5.93 15.82 -1.49
CA GLU A 22 5.96 16.17 -0.07
C GLU A 22 5.05 17.38 0.23
N LEU A 23 5.12 18.42 -0.61
CA LEU A 23 4.23 19.57 -0.47
C LEU A 23 2.76 19.19 -0.61
N ALA A 24 2.41 18.42 -1.65
CA ALA A 24 1.03 17.99 -1.88
C ALA A 24 0.50 17.14 -0.70
N HIS A 25 1.33 16.20 -0.21
CA HIS A 25 1.02 15.37 0.94
C HIS A 25 0.82 16.21 2.21
N PHE A 26 1.72 17.15 2.49
CA PHE A 26 1.61 18.07 3.62
C PHE A 26 0.31 18.87 3.55
N LEU A 27 0.00 19.50 2.41
CA LEU A 27 -1.20 20.31 2.24
C LEU A 27 -2.47 19.48 2.45
N LYS A 28 -2.50 18.24 1.95
CA LYS A 28 -3.66 17.35 2.08
C LYS A 28 -3.85 16.81 3.50
N THR A 29 -2.77 16.56 4.24
CA THR A 29 -2.82 16.00 5.60
C THR A 29 -2.94 17.06 6.70
N SER A 30 -2.62 18.32 6.40
CA SER A 30 -2.64 19.45 7.36
C SER A 30 -4.04 19.96 7.74
N ARG A 31 -5.12 19.27 7.36
CA ARG A 31 -6.52 19.64 7.62
C ARG A 31 -6.88 21.07 7.17
N LEU A 32 -6.15 21.62 6.20
CA LEU A 32 -6.46 22.91 5.60
C LEU A 32 -7.73 22.81 4.77
N THR A 33 -8.54 23.88 4.77
CA THR A 33 -9.67 23.97 3.84
C THR A 33 -9.15 24.08 2.41
N GLN A 34 -9.94 23.61 1.43
CA GLN A 34 -9.62 23.74 0.01
C GLN A 34 -9.31 25.20 -0.38
N GLY A 35 -10.09 26.17 0.13
CA GLY A 35 -9.85 27.59 -0.10
C GLY A 35 -8.54 28.11 0.49
N ASN A 36 -8.10 27.60 1.64
CA ASN A 36 -6.81 27.96 2.24
C ASN A 36 -5.64 27.37 1.44
N ILE A 37 -5.77 26.14 0.93
CA ILE A 37 -4.79 25.52 0.03
C ILE A 37 -4.66 26.37 -1.24
N ASP A 38 -5.76 26.72 -1.88
CA ASP A 38 -5.75 27.57 -3.08
C ASP A 38 -5.14 28.95 -2.82
N ARG A 39 -5.44 29.55 -1.67
CA ARG A 39 -4.82 30.82 -1.27
C ARG A 39 -3.32 30.66 -1.11
N PHE A 40 -2.87 29.60 -0.43
CA PHE A 40 -1.45 29.30 -0.25
C PHE A 40 -0.73 29.12 -1.59
N LEU A 41 -1.29 28.34 -2.51
CA LEU A 41 -0.72 28.09 -3.84
C LEU A 41 -0.60 29.36 -4.69
N LYS A 42 -1.42 30.38 -4.43
CA LYS A 42 -1.39 31.69 -5.10
C LYS A 42 -0.48 32.72 -4.41
N THR A 43 0.14 32.39 -3.28
CA THR A 43 1.04 33.33 -2.61
C THR A 43 2.30 33.57 -3.43
N ALA A 44 2.84 34.80 -3.39
CA ALA A 44 4.10 35.13 -4.05
C ALA A 44 5.32 34.37 -3.48
N TYR A 45 5.15 33.68 -2.35
CA TYR A 45 6.17 32.82 -1.75
C TYR A 45 6.32 31.50 -2.52
N VAL A 46 5.24 30.96 -3.09
CA VAL A 46 5.27 29.75 -3.91
C VAL A 46 5.82 30.13 -5.30
N LYS A 47 7.14 30.11 -5.44
CA LYS A 47 7.85 30.46 -6.69
C LYS A 47 8.15 29.26 -7.58
N ARG A 48 7.94 28.05 -7.06
CA ARG A 48 8.28 26.81 -7.75
C ARG A 48 7.17 26.45 -8.74
N PRO A 49 7.51 26.06 -9.99
CA PRO A 49 6.50 25.68 -10.98
C PRO A 49 5.90 24.31 -10.64
N LEU A 50 4.74 24.31 -10.00
CA LEU A 50 4.00 23.11 -9.63
C LEU A 50 3.28 22.51 -10.84
N SER A 51 3.07 21.19 -10.82
CA SER A 51 2.30 20.45 -11.82
C SER A 51 0.78 20.52 -11.62
N PHE A 52 0.33 21.34 -10.66
CA PHE A 52 -1.05 21.67 -10.36
C PHE A 52 -1.14 23.14 -9.93
N ALA A 53 -2.17 23.85 -10.40
CA ALA A 53 -2.38 25.26 -10.11
C ALA A 53 -3.35 25.52 -8.94
N ASN A 54 -4.14 24.52 -8.57
CA ASN A 54 -5.16 24.60 -7.52
C ASN A 54 -5.38 23.23 -6.87
N VAL A 55 -6.16 23.23 -5.79
CA VAL A 55 -6.49 22.04 -5.02
C VAL A 55 -7.23 20.99 -5.85
N ASP A 56 -8.09 21.39 -6.80
CA ASP A 56 -8.83 20.44 -7.65
C ASP A 56 -7.92 19.69 -8.61
N GLN A 57 -6.91 20.36 -9.17
CA GLN A 57 -5.87 19.74 -9.99
C GLN A 57 -5.00 18.80 -9.15
N MET A 58 -4.61 19.24 -7.95
CA MET A 58 -3.87 18.41 -7.00
C MET A 58 -4.66 17.14 -6.62
N ASP A 59 -5.94 17.28 -6.26
CA ASP A 59 -6.84 16.19 -5.87
C ASP A 59 -7.13 15.23 -7.03
N ARG A 60 -7.13 15.71 -8.28
CA ARG A 60 -7.19 14.83 -9.46
C ARG A 60 -5.95 13.97 -9.59
N LYS A 61 -4.76 14.55 -9.40
CA LYS A 61 -3.51 13.78 -9.43
C LYS A 61 -3.46 12.75 -8.31
N LEU A 62 -3.84 13.15 -7.09
CA LEU A 62 -3.92 12.23 -5.95
C LEU A 62 -4.87 11.06 -6.20
N ARG A 63 -6.03 11.31 -6.82
CA ARG A 63 -6.99 10.25 -7.18
C ARG A 63 -6.53 9.35 -8.32
N ALA A 64 -5.65 9.85 -9.19
CA ALA A 64 -5.07 9.07 -10.28
C ALA A 64 -3.91 8.18 -9.82
N LEU A 65 -3.43 8.33 -8.58
CA LEU A 65 -2.46 7.41 -8.02
C LEU A 65 -3.06 6.01 -7.93
N PRO A 66 -2.26 4.96 -8.18
CA PRO A 66 -2.72 3.59 -7.96
C PRO A 66 -3.15 3.45 -6.50
N GLY A 67 -4.43 3.13 -6.31
CA GLY A 67 -4.98 2.86 -4.98
C GLY A 67 -4.41 1.55 -4.42
N GLY A 68 -4.42 1.44 -3.10
CA GLY A 68 -4.21 0.15 -2.46
C GLY A 68 -5.38 -0.81 -2.67
N PRO A 69 -5.23 -2.07 -2.21
CA PRO A 69 -6.30 -3.06 -2.22
C PRO A 69 -7.55 -2.52 -1.52
N GLN A 70 -8.71 -2.77 -2.11
CA GLN A 70 -9.96 -2.18 -1.64
C GLN A 70 -10.49 -2.91 -0.41
N TRP A 71 -11.04 -2.15 0.54
CA TRP A 71 -11.80 -2.74 1.65
C TRP A 71 -13.08 -3.37 1.13
N ARG A 72 -13.29 -4.62 1.51
CA ARG A 72 -14.49 -5.42 1.27
C ARG A 72 -15.13 -5.75 2.61
N HIS A 73 -16.40 -6.14 2.58
CA HIS A 73 -17.10 -6.63 3.75
C HIS A 73 -17.92 -7.86 3.42
N MET A 74 -18.09 -8.75 4.39
CA MET A 74 -19.03 -9.87 4.32
C MET A 74 -19.63 -10.16 5.69
N ASN A 75 -20.81 -10.76 5.72
CA ASN A 75 -21.41 -11.22 6.97
C ASN A 75 -21.00 -12.67 7.22
N ILE A 76 -20.43 -12.94 8.39
CA ILE A 76 -20.05 -14.28 8.82
C ILE A 76 -20.86 -14.67 10.06
N CYS A 77 -21.24 -15.94 10.14
CA CYS A 77 -21.75 -16.55 11.36
C CYS A 77 -20.67 -17.48 11.89
N LEU A 78 -20.40 -17.43 13.19
CA LEU A 78 -19.43 -18.31 13.83
C LEU A 78 -20.16 -19.55 14.36
N ASP A 79 -19.53 -20.71 14.25
CA ASP A 79 -20.14 -21.99 14.67
C ASP A 79 -20.55 -22.01 16.15
N HIS A 80 -19.81 -21.29 17.00
CA HIS A 80 -20.11 -21.15 18.44
C HIS A 80 -21.13 -20.05 18.76
N ALA A 81 -21.58 -19.28 17.78
CA ALA A 81 -22.60 -18.24 17.92
C ALA A 81 -23.53 -18.22 16.69
N PRO A 82 -24.23 -19.32 16.39
CA PRO A 82 -25.13 -19.39 15.25
C PRO A 82 -26.27 -18.37 15.41
N GLY A 83 -26.66 -17.74 14.30
CA GLY A 83 -27.73 -16.73 14.28
C GLY A 83 -27.33 -15.31 14.68
N GLN A 84 -26.04 -15.07 15.00
CA GLN A 84 -25.51 -13.73 15.26
C GLN A 84 -24.51 -13.33 14.15
N PRO A 85 -25.00 -12.82 12.99
CA PRO A 85 -24.11 -12.42 11.91
C PRO A 85 -23.23 -11.25 12.34
N ARG A 86 -21.92 -11.38 12.07
CA ARG A 86 -20.92 -10.33 12.30
C ARG A 86 -20.40 -9.83 10.96
N GLN A 87 -20.19 -8.53 10.85
CA GLN A 87 -19.56 -7.95 9.67
C GLN A 87 -18.05 -8.13 9.76
N LEU A 88 -17.47 -8.88 8.83
CA LEU A 88 -16.04 -8.97 8.62
C LEU A 88 -15.63 -7.93 7.57
N LEU A 89 -14.75 -7.02 7.96
CA LEU A 89 -14.05 -6.13 7.03
C LEU A 89 -12.73 -6.77 6.64
N TYR A 90 -12.46 -6.90 5.35
CA TYR A 90 -11.26 -7.56 4.85
C TYR A 90 -10.76 -6.91 3.56
N ARG A 91 -9.54 -7.24 3.15
CA ARG A 91 -9.02 -6.96 1.81
C ARG A 91 -8.73 -8.28 1.13
N ASP A 92 -8.78 -8.29 -0.19
CA ASP A 92 -8.37 -9.47 -0.95
C ASP A 92 -6.88 -9.74 -0.69
N PRO A 93 -6.52 -10.92 -0.13
CA PRO A 93 -5.13 -11.20 0.21
C PRO A 93 -4.22 -11.24 -1.02
N VAL A 94 -4.74 -11.62 -2.19
CA VAL A 94 -3.96 -11.65 -3.44
C VAL A 94 -3.68 -10.22 -3.91
N GLU A 95 -4.68 -9.33 -3.87
CA GLU A 95 -4.46 -7.91 -4.19
C GLU A 95 -3.47 -7.26 -3.22
N CYS A 96 -3.55 -7.59 -1.92
CA CYS A 96 -2.59 -7.12 -0.92
C CYS A 96 -1.16 -7.55 -1.22
N LEU A 97 -0.95 -8.83 -1.52
CA LEU A 97 0.37 -9.35 -1.88
C LEU A 97 0.89 -8.69 -3.15
N GLN A 98 0.08 -8.58 -4.20
CA GLN A 98 0.47 -7.90 -5.44
C GLN A 98 0.87 -6.44 -5.20
N TYR A 99 0.11 -5.71 -4.37
CA TYR A 99 0.42 -4.33 -4.01
C TYR A 99 1.74 -4.19 -3.24
N LEU A 100 1.98 -5.08 -2.27
CA LEU A 100 3.21 -5.09 -1.48
C LEU A 100 4.43 -5.46 -2.34
N LEU A 101 4.32 -6.52 -3.14
CA LEU A 101 5.40 -7.00 -4.02
C LEU A 101 5.73 -6.01 -5.15
N ALA A 102 4.75 -5.22 -5.60
CA ALA A 102 4.97 -4.18 -6.60
C ALA A 102 5.74 -2.95 -6.05
N ASN A 103 5.87 -2.81 -4.73
CA ASN A 103 6.55 -1.67 -4.12
C ASN A 103 8.05 -1.98 -3.88
N PRO A 104 8.98 -1.31 -4.60
CA PRO A 104 10.41 -1.57 -4.46
C PRO A 104 10.98 -1.28 -3.07
N THR A 105 10.26 -0.51 -2.24
CA THR A 105 10.67 -0.21 -0.86
C THR A 105 10.88 -1.47 -0.03
N PHE A 106 10.07 -2.50 -0.28
CA PHE A 106 10.13 -3.76 0.48
C PHE A 106 11.10 -4.78 -0.10
N LYS A 107 11.81 -4.46 -1.18
CA LYS A 107 12.62 -5.44 -1.92
C LYS A 107 13.62 -6.18 -1.02
N GLU A 108 14.27 -5.45 -0.12
CA GLU A 108 15.29 -6.01 0.80
C GLU A 108 14.66 -6.69 2.03
N ASP A 109 13.38 -6.48 2.28
CA ASP A 109 12.62 -7.10 3.39
C ASP A 109 11.90 -8.39 2.95
N LEU A 110 11.83 -8.68 1.65
CA LEU A 110 11.13 -9.84 1.11
C LEU A 110 12.01 -11.09 1.16
N VAL A 111 11.74 -11.95 2.14
CA VAL A 111 12.31 -13.31 2.17
C VAL A 111 11.38 -14.26 1.41
N LEU A 112 11.76 -14.55 0.17
CA LEU A 112 10.99 -15.44 -0.71
C LEU A 112 11.51 -16.87 -0.71
N GLU A 113 12.71 -17.11 -0.19
CA GLU A 113 13.32 -18.43 -0.15
C GLU A 113 13.05 -19.09 1.19
N PRO A 114 12.84 -20.41 1.20
CA PRO A 114 12.65 -21.13 2.44
C PRO A 114 13.96 -21.24 3.20
N TYR A 115 13.92 -21.12 4.52
CA TYR A 115 15.09 -21.27 5.37
C TYR A 115 14.68 -21.84 6.73
N PHE A 116 15.66 -22.37 7.48
CA PHE A 116 15.40 -22.94 8.80
C PHE A 116 16.04 -22.10 9.90
N GLU A 117 15.23 -21.72 10.89
CA GLU A 117 15.69 -21.08 12.12
C GLU A 117 15.65 -22.08 13.27
N TYR A 118 16.61 -21.98 14.19
CA TYR A 118 16.71 -22.85 15.37
C TYR A 118 16.95 -22.02 16.63
N THR A 119 16.61 -22.58 17.78
CA THR A 119 16.76 -21.94 19.10
C THR A 119 18.21 -21.78 19.55
N ASP A 120 19.12 -22.60 19.00
CA ASP A 120 20.55 -22.60 19.32
C ASP A 120 21.40 -23.14 18.15
N ASP A 121 22.73 -22.96 18.27
CA ASP A 121 23.73 -23.43 17.28
C ASP A 121 23.75 -24.97 17.12
N GLY A 122 23.25 -25.70 18.11
CA GLY A 122 23.10 -27.16 18.09
C GLY A 122 21.86 -27.63 17.33
N MET A 123 21.04 -26.71 16.81
CA MET A 123 19.81 -27.00 16.06
C MET A 123 18.81 -27.87 16.84
N SER A 124 18.72 -27.70 18.17
CA SER A 124 17.95 -28.59 19.04
C SER A 124 16.43 -28.51 18.82
N GLU A 125 15.91 -27.30 18.58
CA GLU A 125 14.50 -27.04 18.32
C GLU A 125 14.36 -26.05 17.17
N ARG A 126 13.49 -26.39 16.21
CA ARG A 126 13.22 -25.53 15.05
C ARG A 126 12.18 -24.47 15.40
N LEU A 127 12.47 -23.24 15.00
CA LEU A 127 11.55 -22.11 15.10
C LEU A 127 10.76 -21.97 13.81
N ILE A 128 9.43 -21.95 13.94
CA ILE A 128 8.48 -21.69 12.84
C ILE A 128 7.66 -20.47 13.24
N ASN A 129 8.07 -19.30 12.76
CA ASN A 129 7.47 -18.01 13.09
C ASN A 129 6.83 -17.32 11.86
N GLU A 130 7.40 -17.53 10.69
CA GLU A 130 7.02 -16.88 9.43
C GLU A 130 6.86 -17.92 8.31
N MET A 131 6.18 -17.53 7.23
CA MET A 131 5.97 -18.38 6.05
C MET A 131 7.25 -19.09 5.51
N PRO A 132 8.37 -18.39 5.27
CA PRO A 132 9.59 -19.03 4.74
C PRO A 132 10.25 -20.03 5.71
N THR A 133 9.97 -19.94 7.02
CA THR A 133 10.46 -20.91 8.02
C THR A 133 9.62 -22.18 8.11
N GLY A 134 8.45 -22.20 7.47
CA GLY A 134 7.49 -23.30 7.54
C GLY A 134 7.73 -24.41 6.52
N ASP A 135 7.30 -25.62 6.86
CA ASP A 135 7.43 -26.82 6.00
C ASP A 135 6.75 -26.68 4.65
N TYR A 136 5.58 -26.03 4.63
CA TYR A 136 4.81 -25.87 3.40
C TYR A 136 5.59 -25.08 2.34
N CYS A 137 6.23 -23.97 2.73
CA CYS A 137 7.01 -23.15 1.80
C CYS A 137 8.20 -23.94 1.25
N CYS A 138 8.92 -24.64 2.13
CA CYS A 138 10.03 -25.52 1.76
C CYS A 138 9.60 -26.57 0.72
N HIS A 139 8.47 -27.24 0.97
CA HIS A 139 7.98 -28.30 0.11
C HIS A 139 7.57 -27.78 -1.28
N VAL A 140 6.82 -26.68 -1.34
CA VAL A 140 6.32 -26.11 -2.60
C VAL A 140 7.48 -25.58 -3.46
N GLN A 141 8.53 -25.01 -2.84
CA GLN A 141 9.62 -24.37 -3.58
C GLN A 141 10.79 -25.31 -3.92
N ALA A 142 10.99 -26.40 -3.18
CA ALA A 142 11.97 -27.43 -3.51
C ALA A 142 11.53 -28.38 -4.65
N SER A 143 10.29 -28.24 -5.12
CA SER A 143 9.68 -29.09 -6.14
C SER A 143 9.90 -28.60 -7.59
N HIS A 144 10.81 -27.65 -7.80
CA HIS A 144 11.09 -27.01 -9.09
C HIS A 144 12.55 -27.20 -9.54
#